data_AF-A0A8W8MC52-F1
#
_entry.id   AF-A0A8W8MC52-F1
#
_cell.length_a   1.000
_cell.length_b   1.000
_cell.length_c   1.000
_cell.angle_alpha   90.00
_cell.angle_beta   90.00
_cell.angle_gamma   90.00
#
_symmetry.space_group_name_H-M   'P 1'
#
loop_
_entity.id
_entity.type
_entity.pdbx_description
1 polymer ?
#
loop_
_entity_poly.entity_id
_entity_poly.type
_entity_poly.pdbx_seq_one_letter_code
_entity_poly.pdbx_strand_id
1 'polypeptide(L)'
;MGNYFGSQIETNPVDVRNKEIIEARERYLQEQFERNEEKAENDDDSTDSTREPAISNFDRNTDRKPSVLCGIELKVMSIDPKDHSYPFENLVFEGGGSKGHAYAGAIKALEELGLINQIKRYAGASAGAMTAALLAVGYNSKDLQDFLTQDLSLIL
;
A
#
# COMPACT_ATOMS: atom_id res chain seq x y z
N MET A 1 -16.44 -1.52 53.85
CA MET A 1 -17.33 -2.26 52.94
C MET A 1 -16.98 -1.84 51.52
N GLY A 2 -16.22 -2.66 50.81
CA GLY A 2 -15.90 -2.43 49.41
C GLY A 2 -17.05 -2.97 48.54
N ASN A 3 -17.49 -2.16 47.57
CA ASN A 3 -18.43 -2.61 46.55
C ASN A 3 -17.67 -2.93 45.27
N TYR A 4 -17.53 -4.24 45.03
CA TYR A 4 -17.32 -4.80 43.70
C TYR A 4 -18.62 -4.61 42.90
N PHE A 5 -18.57 -3.79 41.86
CA PHE A 5 -19.46 -3.95 40.71
C PHE A 5 -18.58 -4.06 39.49
N GLY A 6 -18.47 -5.28 38.97
CA GLY A 6 -17.80 -5.55 37.70
C GLY A 6 -18.47 -4.74 36.61
N SER A 7 -17.70 -3.83 36.02
CA SER A 7 -18.03 -3.20 34.75
C SER A 7 -18.08 -4.31 33.70
N GLN A 8 -19.29 -4.77 33.36
CA GLN A 8 -19.47 -5.54 32.14
C GLN A 8 -19.14 -4.59 30.99
N ILE A 9 -18.00 -4.83 30.35
CA ILE A 9 -17.62 -4.16 29.12
C ILE A 9 -18.61 -4.67 28.08
N GLU A 10 -19.66 -3.90 27.80
CA GLU A 10 -20.50 -4.12 26.62
C GLU A 10 -19.60 -3.96 25.39
N THR A 11 -19.11 -5.09 24.87
CA THR A 11 -18.27 -5.10 23.70
C THR A 11 -19.14 -4.89 22.47
N ASN A 12 -19.12 -3.67 21.94
CA ASN A 12 -19.75 -3.33 20.66
C ASN A 12 -19.25 -4.30 19.57
N PRO A 13 -20.12 -4.96 18.79
CA PRO A 13 -19.72 -5.89 17.73
C PRO A 13 -18.76 -5.29 16.69
N VAL A 14 -18.78 -3.96 16.52
CA VAL A 14 -17.86 -3.22 15.65
C VAL A 14 -16.46 -3.16 16.26
N ASP A 15 -16.35 -2.96 17.58
CA ASP A 15 -15.06 -2.89 18.28
C ASP A 15 -14.36 -4.25 18.36
N VAL A 16 -15.12 -5.33 18.53
CA VAL A 16 -14.58 -6.71 18.49
C VAL A 16 -14.02 -7.02 17.11
N ARG A 17 -14.75 -6.67 16.04
CA ARG A 17 -14.33 -6.89 14.65
C ARG A 17 -13.09 -6.06 14.30
N ASN A 18 -13.02 -4.82 14.78
CA ASN A 18 -11.84 -3.97 14.61
C ASN A 18 -10.63 -4.55 15.34
N LYS A 19 -10.81 -5.08 16.55
CA LYS A 19 -9.74 -5.72 17.33
C LYS A 19 -9.20 -6.98 16.66
N GLU A 20 -10.07 -7.87 16.18
CA GLU A 20 -9.67 -9.09 15.48
C GLU A 20 -8.92 -8.80 14.16
N ILE A 21 -9.33 -7.77 13.43
CA ILE A 21 -8.66 -7.32 12.20
C ILE A 21 -7.26 -6.77 12.51
N ILE A 22 -7.13 -5.98 13.57
CA ILE A 22 -5.85 -5.41 13.99
C ILE A 22 -4.89 -6.52 14.44
N GLU A 23 -5.34 -7.45 15.28
CA GLU A 23 -4.53 -8.58 15.75
C GLU A 23 -4.10 -9.53 14.62
N ALA A 24 -4.96 -9.74 13.61
CA ALA A 24 -4.60 -10.49 12.41
C ALA A 24 -3.50 -9.77 11.60
N ARG A 25 -3.64 -8.46 11.40
CA ARG A 25 -2.64 -7.63 10.69
C ARG A 25 -1.29 -7.62 11.40
N GLU A 26 -1.28 -7.51 12.72
CA GLU A 26 -0.04 -7.51 13.52
C GLU A 26 0.69 -8.85 13.43
N ARG A 27 -0.02 -9.98 13.51
CA ARG A 27 0.56 -11.32 13.31
C ARG A 27 1.17 -11.47 11.93
N TYR A 28 0.47 -11.03 10.88
CA TYR A 28 1.01 -11.07 9.53
C TYR A 28 2.30 -10.24 9.38
N LEU A 29 2.33 -9.02 9.92
CA LEU A 29 3.51 -8.16 9.86
C LEU A 29 4.70 -8.77 10.60
N GLN A 30 4.45 -9.37 11.76
CA GLN A 30 5.48 -10.08 12.53
C GLN A 30 6.05 -11.26 11.75
N GLU A 31 5.19 -12.09 11.14
CA GLU A 31 5.63 -13.21 10.30
C GLU A 31 6.41 -12.78 9.04
N GLN A 32 6.11 -11.59 8.47
CA GLN A 32 6.88 -11.06 7.35
C GLN A 32 8.25 -10.52 7.82
N PHE A 33 8.32 -9.95 9.02
CA PHE A 33 9.55 -9.45 9.60
C PHE A 33 10.52 -10.59 9.93
N GLU A 34 10.04 -11.63 10.64
CA GLU A 34 10.83 -12.82 10.99
C GLU A 34 11.36 -13.54 9.74
N ARG A 35 10.54 -13.69 8.68
CA ARG A 35 10.99 -14.29 7.41
C ARG A 35 11.99 -13.43 6.63
N ASN A 36 12.00 -12.12 6.84
CA ASN A 36 13.00 -11.24 6.23
C ASN A 36 14.31 -11.27 7.02
N GLU A 37 14.28 -11.41 8.34
CA GLU A 37 15.47 -11.66 9.17
C GLU A 37 16.10 -13.03 8.84
N GLU A 38 15.31 -14.09 8.73
CA GLU A 38 15.82 -15.40 8.31
C GLU A 38 16.45 -15.36 6.91
N LYS A 39 15.93 -14.55 5.98
CA LYS A 39 16.57 -14.36 4.68
C LYS A 39 17.87 -13.56 4.77
N ALA A 40 17.91 -12.53 5.60
CA ALA A 40 19.11 -11.72 5.81
C ALA A 40 20.24 -12.53 6.48
N GLU A 41 19.92 -13.46 7.38
CA GLU A 41 20.92 -14.35 8.01
C GLU A 41 21.44 -15.44 7.06
N ASN A 42 20.64 -15.87 6.07
CA ASN A 42 21.07 -16.86 5.08
C ASN A 42 21.88 -16.26 3.91
N ASP A 43 21.85 -14.93 3.72
CA ASP A 43 22.58 -14.24 2.66
C ASP A 43 24.01 -13.80 3.09
N ASP A 44 24.42 -14.01 4.35
CA ASP A 44 25.74 -13.59 4.89
C ASP A 44 26.86 -14.66 4.78
N ASP A 45 26.63 -15.78 4.08
CA ASP A 45 27.67 -16.78 3.77
C ASP A 45 28.05 -16.79 2.28
N SER A 46 28.39 -15.61 1.74
CA SER A 46 29.27 -15.53 0.56
C SER A 46 30.01 -14.19 0.48
N THR A 47 31.27 -14.18 0.90
CA THR A 47 32.19 -13.10 0.53
C THR A 47 32.50 -13.21 -0.96
N ASP A 48 31.86 -12.40 -1.81
CA ASP A 48 32.44 -12.02 -3.10
C ASP A 48 32.13 -10.56 -3.42
N SER A 49 33.17 -9.73 -3.28
CA SER A 49 33.15 -8.32 -3.64
C SER A 49 33.18 -8.18 -5.15
N THR A 50 32.02 -8.04 -5.80
CA THR A 50 31.78 -7.24 -7.02
C THR A 50 30.38 -7.52 -7.54
N ARG A 51 29.44 -6.58 -7.34
CA ARG A 51 28.29 -6.41 -8.24
C ARG A 51 27.60 -5.07 -7.98
N GLU A 52 27.30 -4.40 -9.08
CA GLU A 52 26.50 -3.17 -9.18
C GLU A 52 25.16 -3.32 -8.43
N PRO A 53 24.53 -2.21 -7.98
CA PRO A 53 23.25 -2.29 -7.30
C PRO A 53 22.20 -2.80 -8.29
N ALA A 54 21.94 -4.10 -8.23
CA ALA A 54 20.78 -4.70 -8.86
C ALA A 54 19.56 -4.00 -8.28
N ILE A 55 18.92 -3.16 -9.09
CA ILE A 55 17.52 -2.79 -8.89
C ILE A 55 16.78 -4.10 -9.05
N SER A 56 16.64 -4.84 -7.94
CA SER A 56 15.84 -6.04 -7.92
C SER A 56 14.44 -5.58 -8.28
N ASN A 57 13.97 -6.04 -9.44
CA ASN A 57 12.56 -6.05 -9.72
C ASN A 57 11.94 -6.80 -8.55
N PHE A 58 11.39 -6.04 -7.59
CA PHE A 58 10.62 -6.56 -6.50
C PHE A 58 9.31 -7.01 -7.13
N ASP A 59 9.40 -8.14 -7.82
CA ASP A 59 8.28 -8.89 -8.32
C ASP A 59 7.48 -9.22 -7.06
N ARG A 60 6.47 -8.40 -6.79
CA ARG A 60 5.50 -8.63 -5.72
C ARG A 60 4.70 -9.83 -6.17
N ASN A 61 5.32 -11.00 -6.02
CA ASN A 61 4.64 -12.26 -6.10
C ASN A 61 3.48 -12.19 -5.08
N THR A 62 2.27 -12.00 -5.60
CA THR A 62 1.03 -11.89 -4.83
C THR A 62 0.65 -13.22 -4.16
N ASP A 63 1.44 -14.29 -4.37
CA ASP A 63 1.23 -15.61 -3.78
C ASP A 63 1.86 -15.79 -2.39
N ARG A 64 2.26 -14.71 -1.70
CA ARG A 64 2.70 -14.79 -0.30
C ARG A 64 1.48 -14.91 0.62
N LYS A 65 0.82 -16.06 0.60
CA LYS A 65 -0.25 -16.38 1.55
C LYS A 65 0.35 -16.64 2.93
N PRO A 66 -0.23 -16.09 4.02
CA PRO A 66 0.18 -16.40 5.38
C PRO A 66 0.17 -17.90 5.64
N SER A 67 1.09 -18.36 6.48
CA SER A 67 1.26 -19.78 6.86
C SER A 67 0.00 -20.34 7.52
N VAL A 68 -0.76 -19.50 8.21
CA VAL A 68 -2.01 -19.85 8.87
C VAL A 68 -3.01 -18.73 8.62
N LEU A 69 -4.09 -19.02 7.89
CA LEU A 69 -5.21 -18.11 7.70
C LEU A 69 -6.33 -18.46 8.70
N CYS A 70 -6.65 -17.54 9.59
CA CYS A 70 -7.84 -17.55 10.42
C CYS A 70 -9.10 -17.33 9.54
N GLY A 71 -10.27 -17.70 10.06
CA GLY A 71 -11.54 -17.61 9.32
C GLY A 71 -11.87 -16.21 8.80
N ILE A 72 -11.41 -15.16 9.48
CA ILE A 72 -11.58 -13.77 9.04
C ILE A 72 -10.66 -13.47 7.85
N GLU A 73 -9.42 -13.92 7.86
CA GLU A 73 -8.46 -13.66 6.78
C GLU A 73 -8.88 -14.37 5.49
N LEU A 74 -9.39 -15.60 5.58
CA LEU A 74 -10.02 -16.30 4.43
C LEU A 74 -11.19 -15.51 3.86
N LYS A 75 -12.00 -14.89 4.73
CA LYS A 75 -13.14 -14.06 4.32
C LYS A 75 -12.70 -12.74 3.71
N VAL A 76 -11.61 -12.15 4.19
CA VAL A 76 -11.05 -10.91 3.62
C VAL A 76 -10.42 -11.18 2.26
N MET A 77 -9.66 -12.28 2.11
CA MET A 77 -9.02 -12.67 0.84
C MET A 77 -10.02 -13.07 -0.26
N SER A 78 -11.26 -13.40 0.11
CA SER A 78 -12.33 -13.71 -0.85
C SER A 78 -13.14 -12.49 -1.28
N ILE A 79 -12.90 -11.31 -0.69
CA ILE A 79 -13.51 -10.06 -1.12
C ILE A 79 -12.62 -9.46 -2.21
N ASP A 80 -13.14 -9.33 -3.44
CA ASP A 80 -12.50 -8.52 -4.45
C ASP A 80 -12.75 -7.03 -4.12
N PRO A 81 -11.71 -6.19 -3.97
CA PRO A 81 -11.88 -4.76 -3.75
C PRO A 81 -12.75 -4.09 -4.84
N LYS A 82 -12.81 -4.65 -6.06
CA LYS A 82 -13.65 -4.16 -7.16
C LYS A 82 -15.15 -4.30 -6.90
N ASP A 83 -15.55 -5.25 -6.05
CA ASP A 83 -16.95 -5.47 -5.70
C ASP A 83 -17.48 -4.42 -4.71
N HIS A 84 -16.58 -3.63 -4.10
CA HIS A 84 -16.95 -2.58 -3.17
C HIS A 84 -17.22 -1.26 -3.89
N SER A 85 -18.37 -0.63 -3.58
CA SER A 85 -18.68 0.70 -4.08
C SER A 85 -18.05 1.76 -3.17
N TYR A 86 -17.07 2.49 -3.72
CA TYR A 86 -16.40 3.57 -3.01
C TYR A 86 -17.08 4.92 -3.27
N PRO A 87 -17.44 5.70 -2.24
CA PRO A 87 -18.19 6.95 -2.41
C PRO A 87 -17.30 8.16 -2.76
N PHE A 88 -15.97 8.00 -2.84
CA PHE A 88 -15.07 9.12 -3.06
C PHE A 88 -15.00 9.54 -4.53
N GLU A 89 -14.99 10.84 -4.79
CA GLU A 89 -14.82 11.41 -6.14
C GLU A 89 -13.60 12.34 -6.23
N ASN A 90 -12.88 12.52 -5.12
CA ASN A 90 -11.82 13.50 -4.99
C ASN A 90 -10.52 12.79 -4.64
N LEU A 91 -9.46 13.07 -5.40
CA LEU A 91 -8.13 12.55 -5.14
C LEU A 91 -7.18 13.68 -4.77
N VAL A 92 -6.57 13.59 -3.58
CA VAL A 92 -5.74 14.66 -3.01
C VAL A 92 -4.32 14.13 -2.78
N PHE A 93 -3.33 14.83 -3.32
CA PHE A 93 -1.91 14.46 -3.23
C PHE A 93 -1.15 15.42 -2.33
N GLU A 94 -0.58 14.89 -1.26
CA GLU A 94 0.29 15.65 -0.39
C GLU A 94 1.60 16.05 -1.10
N GLY A 95 2.23 17.14 -0.65
CA GLY A 95 3.59 17.47 -1.07
C GLY A 95 4.61 16.54 -0.43
N GLY A 96 5.53 15.98 -1.22
CA GLY A 96 6.55 15.04 -0.71
C GLY A 96 7.91 15.08 -1.42
N GLY A 97 8.14 16.07 -2.29
CA GLY A 97 9.35 16.17 -3.10
C GLY A 97 9.56 14.93 -3.97
N SER A 98 10.72 14.29 -3.86
CA SER A 98 11.09 13.08 -4.62
C SER A 98 10.17 11.88 -4.35
N LYS A 99 9.48 11.83 -3.20
CA LYS A 99 8.51 10.76 -2.88
C LYS A 99 7.28 10.77 -3.81
N GLY A 100 7.08 11.83 -4.57
CA GLY A 100 6.02 11.93 -5.58
C GLY A 100 6.06 10.83 -6.65
N HIS A 101 7.22 10.17 -6.85
CA HIS A 101 7.34 9.00 -7.72
C HIS A 101 6.40 7.85 -7.33
N ALA A 102 6.10 7.71 -6.04
CA ALA A 102 5.17 6.68 -5.58
C ALA A 102 3.73 6.89 -6.09
N TYR A 103 3.36 8.11 -6.48
CA TYR A 103 2.02 8.39 -6.97
C TYR A 103 1.72 7.67 -8.29
N ALA A 104 2.69 7.46 -9.18
CA ALA A 104 2.48 6.66 -10.39
C ALA A 104 1.98 5.25 -10.05
N GLY A 105 2.55 4.62 -9.01
CA GLY A 105 2.10 3.32 -8.53
C GLY A 105 0.71 3.35 -7.89
N ALA A 106 0.38 4.41 -7.15
CA ALA A 106 -0.96 4.59 -6.58
C ALA A 106 -2.03 4.75 -7.67
N ILE A 107 -1.74 5.53 -8.72
CA ILE A 107 -2.66 5.69 -9.86
C ILE A 107 -2.83 4.38 -10.61
N LYS A 108 -1.75 3.62 -10.84
CA LYS A 108 -1.84 2.30 -11.45
C LYS A 108 -2.79 1.37 -10.70
N ALA A 109 -2.72 1.36 -9.36
CA ALA A 109 -3.63 0.57 -8.54
C ALA A 109 -5.10 1.03 -8.69
N LEU A 110 -5.35 2.34 -8.72
CA LEU A 110 -6.70 2.87 -8.96
C LEU A 110 -7.24 2.54 -10.36
N GLU A 111 -6.38 2.53 -11.37
CA GLU A 111 -6.72 2.12 -12.74
C GLU A 111 -7.06 0.62 -12.80
N GLU A 112 -6.25 -0.24 -12.20
CA GLU A 112 -6.47 -1.69 -12.14
C GLU A 112 -7.77 -2.07 -11.41
N LEU A 113 -8.16 -1.27 -10.42
CA LEU A 113 -9.42 -1.38 -9.70
C LEU A 113 -10.61 -0.74 -10.43
N GLY A 114 -10.39 -0.04 -11.56
CA GLY A 114 -11.44 0.67 -12.29
C GLY A 114 -11.97 1.92 -11.57
N LEU A 115 -11.32 2.35 -10.50
CA LEU A 115 -11.72 3.48 -9.65
C LEU A 115 -11.30 4.83 -10.23
N ILE A 116 -10.44 4.85 -11.24
CA ILE A 116 -10.01 6.13 -11.85
C ILE A 116 -11.19 6.88 -12.50
N ASN A 117 -12.16 6.14 -13.06
CA ASN A 117 -13.29 6.71 -13.81
C ASN A 117 -14.31 7.46 -12.95
N GLN A 118 -14.36 7.20 -11.63
CA GLN A 118 -15.26 7.91 -10.70
C GLN A 118 -14.64 9.20 -10.15
N ILE A 119 -13.33 9.41 -10.30
CA ILE A 119 -12.66 10.60 -9.80
C ILE A 119 -13.03 11.79 -10.68
N LYS A 120 -13.54 12.86 -10.06
CA LYS A 120 -13.97 14.10 -10.72
C LYS A 120 -13.05 15.27 -10.43
N ARG A 121 -12.33 15.24 -9.32
CA ARG A 121 -11.53 16.38 -8.82
C ARG A 121 -10.19 15.89 -8.31
N TYR A 122 -9.14 16.60 -8.72
CA TYR A 122 -7.78 16.39 -8.25
C TYR A 122 -7.33 17.63 -7.49
N ALA A 123 -6.60 17.44 -6.40
CA ALA A 123 -5.96 18.52 -5.65
C ALA A 123 -4.58 18.07 -5.18
N GLY A 124 -3.67 19.01 -4.94
CA GLY A 124 -2.40 18.67 -4.32
C GLY A 124 -1.51 19.88 -4.05
N ALA A 125 -0.38 19.64 -3.38
CA ALA A 125 0.61 20.66 -3.04
C ALA A 125 2.02 20.25 -3.52
N SER A 126 2.81 21.21 -4.02
CA SER A 126 4.18 20.97 -4.52
C SER A 126 4.22 19.81 -5.55
N ALA A 127 5.04 18.77 -5.33
CA ALA A 127 5.07 17.57 -6.17
C ALA A 127 3.69 16.89 -6.36
N GLY A 128 2.83 16.96 -5.34
CA GLY A 128 1.44 16.48 -5.44
C GLY A 128 0.58 17.37 -6.34
N ALA A 129 0.81 18.68 -6.37
CA ALA A 129 0.10 19.60 -7.27
C ALA A 129 0.45 19.31 -8.74
N MET A 130 1.71 19.00 -9.02
CA MET A 130 2.16 18.59 -10.36
C MET A 130 1.45 17.30 -10.80
N THR A 131 1.42 16.29 -9.94
CA THR A 131 0.72 15.02 -10.21
C THR A 131 -0.77 15.24 -10.44
N ALA A 132 -1.43 16.03 -9.57
CA ALA A 132 -2.84 16.38 -9.69
C ALA A 132 -3.15 17.08 -11.02
N ALA A 133 -2.28 18.01 -11.45
CA ALA A 133 -2.45 18.74 -12.70
C ALA A 133 -2.30 17.82 -13.93
N LEU A 134 -1.31 16.93 -13.94
CA LEU A 134 -1.10 15.97 -15.03
C LEU A 134 -2.30 15.01 -15.16
N LEU A 135 -2.81 14.48 -14.05
CA LEU A 135 -4.01 13.64 -14.05
C LEU A 135 -5.25 14.40 -14.54
N ALA A 136 -5.42 15.66 -14.14
CA ALA A 136 -6.55 16.48 -14.56
C ALA A 136 -6.57 16.75 -16.09
N VAL A 137 -5.41 16.71 -16.76
CA VAL A 137 -5.31 16.84 -18.23
C VAL A 137 -5.30 15.49 -18.96
N GLY A 138 -5.51 14.38 -18.25
CA GLY A 138 -5.72 13.05 -18.84
C GLY A 138 -4.48 12.17 -18.90
N TYR A 139 -3.41 12.48 -18.16
CA TYR A 139 -2.27 11.56 -18.03
C TYR A 139 -2.72 10.31 -17.27
N ASN A 140 -2.26 9.14 -17.71
CA ASN A 140 -2.44 7.87 -17.01
C ASN A 140 -1.22 7.52 -16.14
N SER A 141 -1.27 6.41 -15.40
CA SER A 141 -0.17 5.96 -14.54
C SER A 141 1.17 5.76 -15.27
N LYS A 142 1.11 5.30 -16.53
CA LYS A 142 2.29 5.10 -17.37
C LYS A 142 2.86 6.45 -17.81
N ASP A 143 2.03 7.39 -18.25
CA ASP A 143 2.49 8.72 -18.66
C ASP A 143 3.15 9.46 -17.47
N LEU A 144 2.61 9.29 -16.26
CA LEU A 144 3.22 9.82 -15.04
C LEU A 144 4.59 9.18 -14.78
N GLN A 145 4.71 7.87 -14.92
CA GLN A 145 5.99 7.17 -14.74
C GLN A 145 7.03 7.62 -15.80
N ASP A 146 6.61 7.72 -17.06
CA ASP A 146 7.46 8.17 -18.15
C ASP A 146 7.90 9.63 -17.96
N PHE A 147 7.00 10.51 -17.49
CA PHE A 147 7.32 11.90 -17.17
C PHE A 147 8.32 12.03 -16.01
N LEU A 148 8.14 11.25 -14.94
CA LEU A 148 8.96 11.34 -13.73
C LEU A 148 10.35 10.70 -13.90
N THR A 149 10.51 9.76 -14.82
CA THR A 149 11.80 9.09 -15.09
C THR A 149 12.66 9.79 -16.14
N GLN A 150 12.20 10.92 -16.70
CA GLN A 150 12.98 11.68 -17.67
C GLN A 150 14.29 12.17 -17.06
N ASP A 151 15.39 11.86 -17.74
CA ASP A 151 16.70 12.38 -17.39
C ASP A 151 16.83 13.82 -17.93
N LEU A 152 16.79 14.78 -17.00
CA LEU A 152 16.94 16.19 -17.31
C LEU A 152 18.34 16.55 -17.84
N SER A 153 19.34 15.69 -17.61
CA SER A 153 20.70 15.89 -18.15
C SER A 153 20.79 15.68 -19.66
N LEU A 154 19.76 15.10 -20.29
CA LEU A 154 19.68 14.97 -21.74
C LEU A 154 19.11 16.23 -22.42
N ILE A 155 18.58 17.18 -21.64
CA ILE A 155 17.87 18.37 -22.14
C ILE A 155 18.64 19.67 -21.82
N LEU A 156 19.53 19.64 -20.81
CA LEU A 156 20.36 20.77 -20.36
C LEU A 156 21.84 20.53 -20.65
#